data_AF-A0A1I1V3D6-F1
#
_entry.id   AF-A0A1I1V3D6-F1
#
_cell.length_a   1.000
_cell.length_b   1.000
_cell.length_c   1.000
_cell.angle_alpha   90.00
_cell.angle_beta   90.00
_cell.angle_gamma   90.00
#
_symmetry.space_group_name_H-M   'P 1'
#
loop_
_entity.id
_entity.type
_entity.pdbx_description
1 polymer ?
#
loop_
_entity_poly.entity_id
_entity_poly.type
_entity_poly.pdbx_seq_one_letter_code
_entity_poly.pdbx_strand_id
1 'polypeptide(L)'
;MTDVEQLRIRFARIAIAVLWANTALLLVTSILEQPENQLLILIYNFGLVSLATAAWWVAGTSWQVRQLTSICTMGQVMLLLYIYSGHDYQVDIHMYFFAMLLSMQAHGLDIEVAAFLQRVRAA
;
A
#
# COMPACT_ATOMS: atom_id res chain seq x y z
N MET A 1 20.24 17.94 2.40
CA MET A 1 19.17 17.05 1.90
C MET A 1 18.38 17.82 0.87
N THR A 2 18.16 17.26 -0.33
CA THR A 2 17.36 17.91 -1.38
C THR A 2 15.87 17.85 -1.02
N ASP A 3 15.05 18.78 -1.55
CA ASP A 3 13.60 18.81 -1.29
C ASP A 3 12.91 17.51 -1.70
N VAL A 4 13.42 16.85 -2.75
CA VAL A 4 12.96 15.55 -3.24
C VAL A 4 13.17 14.43 -2.21
N GLU A 5 14.30 14.44 -1.49
CA GLU A 5 14.56 13.40 -0.49
C GLU A 5 13.68 13.57 0.75
N GLN A 6 13.38 14.81 1.15
CA GLN A 6 12.41 15.07 2.21
C GLN A 6 11.01 14.59 1.84
N LEU A 7 10.61 14.79 0.58
CA LEU A 7 9.32 14.31 0.07
C LEU A 7 9.24 12.78 0.14
N ARG A 8 10.30 12.07 -0.28
CA ARG A 8 10.38 10.59 -0.21
C ARG A 8 10.23 10.06 1.19
N ILE A 9 10.90 10.67 2.17
CA ILE A 9 10.80 10.25 3.58
C ILE A 9 9.38 10.47 4.12
N ARG A 10 8.75 11.61 3.80
CA ARG A 10 7.37 11.89 4.21
C ARG A 10 6.39 10.87 3.61
N PHE A 11 6.50 10.60 2.32
CA PHE A 11 5.66 9.61 1.65
C PHE A 11 5.85 8.20 2.21
N ALA A 12 7.08 7.77 2.49
CA ALA A 12 7.33 6.47 3.10
C ALA A 12 6.62 6.33 4.45
N ARG A 13 6.64 7.38 5.29
CA ARG A 13 5.90 7.38 6.56
C ARG A 13 4.39 7.29 6.36
N ILE A 14 3.83 8.02 5.38
CA ILE A 14 2.40 7.95 5.05
C ILE A 14 2.03 6.55 4.57
N ALA A 15 2.84 5.94 3.70
CA ALA A 15 2.57 4.61 3.18
C ALA A 15 2.59 3.53 4.30
N ILE A 16 3.54 3.61 5.23
CA ILE A 16 3.56 2.73 6.41
C ILE A 16 2.33 2.99 7.30
N ALA A 17 1.94 4.25 7.52
CA ALA A 17 0.73 4.57 8.28
C ALA A 17 -0.54 4.00 7.63
N VAL A 18 -0.64 4.07 6.30
CA VAL A 18 -1.75 3.49 5.52
C VAL A 18 -1.78 1.97 5.66
N LEU A 19 -0.63 1.29 5.57
CA LEU A 19 -0.56 -0.16 5.81
C LEU A 19 -1.08 -0.55 7.20
N TRP A 20 -0.69 0.18 8.24
CA TRP A 20 -1.18 -0.06 9.60
C TRP A 20 -2.67 0.26 9.75
N ALA A 21 -3.17 1.31 9.09
CA ALA A 21 -4.59 1.61 9.06
C ALA A 21 -5.38 0.47 8.38
N ASN A 22 -4.88 -0.08 7.26
CA ASN A 22 -5.46 -1.24 6.60
C ASN A 22 -5.42 -2.49 7.48
N THR A 23 -4.33 -2.71 8.22
CA THR A 23 -4.24 -3.80 9.19
C THR A 23 -5.33 -3.68 10.26
N ALA A 24 -5.53 -2.48 10.81
CA ALA A 24 -6.57 -2.22 11.81
C ALA A 24 -7.97 -2.42 11.21
N LEU A 25 -8.20 -1.94 9.99
CA LEU A 25 -9.45 -2.14 9.27
C LEU A 25 -9.73 -3.63 9.07
N LEU A 26 -8.76 -4.41 8.58
CA LEU A 26 -8.88 -5.86 8.41
C LEU A 26 -9.17 -6.60 9.72
N LEU A 27 -8.57 -6.16 10.84
CA LEU A 27 -8.86 -6.72 12.15
C LEU A 27 -10.32 -6.47 12.55
N VAL A 28 -10.80 -5.24 12.39
CA VAL A 28 -12.19 -4.88 12.70
C VAL A 28 -13.15 -5.66 11.82
N THR A 29 -12.95 -5.68 10.50
CA THR A 29 -13.84 -6.38 9.57
C THR A 29 -13.82 -7.89 9.78
N SER A 30 -12.65 -8.46 10.11
CA SER A 30 -12.56 -9.88 10.43
C SER A 30 -13.30 -10.26 11.72
N ILE A 31 -13.42 -9.35 12.69
CA ILE A 31 -14.19 -9.60 13.92
C ILE A 31 -15.69 -9.47 13.67
N LEU A 32 -16.10 -8.51 12.83
CA LEU A 32 -17.51 -8.24 12.52
C LEU A 32 -18.13 -9.30 11.61
N GLU A 33 -17.44 -9.67 10.53
CA GLU A 33 -17.98 -10.58 9.50
C GLU A 33 -17.72 -12.06 9.81
N GLN A 34 -16.74 -12.37 10.69
CA GLN A 34 -16.36 -13.72 11.10
C GLN A 34 -16.20 -14.72 9.94
N PRO A 35 -15.33 -14.44 8.94
CA PRO A 35 -15.13 -15.34 7.81
C PRO A 35 -14.55 -16.68 8.27
N GLU A 36 -14.94 -17.80 7.62
CA GLU A 36 -14.47 -19.16 7.98
C GLU A 36 -12.93 -19.26 8.04
N ASN A 37 -12.24 -18.51 7.17
CA ASN A 37 -10.78 -18.48 7.06
C ASN A 37 -10.12 -17.32 7.83
N GLN A 38 -10.77 -16.80 8.88
CA GLN A 38 -10.31 -15.66 9.68
C GLN A 38 -8.82 -15.74 10.06
N LEU A 39 -8.36 -16.88 10.59
CA LEU A 39 -6.98 -17.03 11.04
C LEU A 39 -5.98 -16.84 9.89
N LEU A 40 -6.25 -17.44 8.72
CA LEU A 40 -5.39 -17.33 7.55
C LEU A 40 -5.32 -15.88 7.06
N ILE A 41 -6.47 -15.20 7.00
CA ILE A 41 -6.54 -13.79 6.58
C ILE A 41 -5.69 -12.91 7.49
N LEU A 42 -5.77 -13.11 8.81
CA LEU A 42 -4.96 -12.36 9.77
C LEU A 42 -3.46 -12.67 9.63
N ILE A 43 -3.08 -13.95 9.44
CA ILE A 43 -1.68 -14.33 9.21
C ILE A 43 -1.13 -13.62 7.96
N TYR A 44 -1.86 -13.64 6.84
CA TYR A 44 -1.43 -12.95 5.62
C TYR A 44 -1.36 -11.43 5.81
N ASN A 45 -2.34 -10.84 6.47
CA ASN A 45 -2.35 -9.40 6.78
C ASN A 45 -1.12 -8.98 7.61
N PHE A 46 -0.85 -9.70 8.70
CA PHE A 46 0.33 -9.44 9.53
C PHE A 46 1.64 -9.74 8.79
N GLY A 47 1.66 -10.75 7.91
CA GLY A 47 2.78 -11.04 7.03
C GLY A 47 3.10 -9.87 6.08
N LEU A 48 2.08 -9.28 5.46
CA LEU A 48 2.25 -8.16 4.52
C LEU A 48 2.73 -6.88 5.23
N VAL A 49 2.12 -6.51 6.36
CA VAL A 49 2.53 -5.30 7.11
C VAL A 49 3.94 -5.45 7.69
N SER A 50 4.29 -6.64 8.18
CA SER A 50 5.64 -6.91 8.72
C SER A 50 6.68 -6.92 7.62
N LEU A 51 6.39 -7.51 6.44
CA LEU A 51 7.29 -7.50 5.29
C LEU A 51 7.60 -6.08 4.81
N ALA A 52 6.56 -5.26 4.61
CA ALA A 52 6.73 -3.87 4.19
C ALA A 52 7.46 -3.02 5.23
N THR A 53 7.15 -3.23 6.51
CA THR A 53 7.85 -2.54 7.60
C THR A 53 9.32 -2.96 7.64
N ALA A 54 9.63 -4.26 7.65
CA ALA A 54 11.00 -4.76 7.68
C ALA A 54 11.83 -4.25 6.48
N ALA A 55 11.24 -4.24 5.28
CA ALA A 55 11.89 -3.70 4.09
C ALA A 55 12.25 -2.21 4.24
N TRP A 56 11.38 -1.42 4.86
CA TRP A 56 11.65 -0.02 5.16
C TRP A 56 12.79 0.17 6.17
N TRP A 57 12.87 -0.68 7.21
CA TRP A 57 13.97 -0.64 8.18
C TRP A 57 15.32 -1.02 7.58
N VAL A 58 15.36 -1.96 6.63
CA VAL A 58 16.61 -2.46 6.02
C VAL A 58 17.10 -1.55 4.88
N ALA A 59 16.20 -1.14 3.98
CA ALA A 59 16.56 -0.51 2.71
C ALA A 59 15.98 0.91 2.53
N GLY A 60 15.37 1.47 3.57
CA GLY A 60 14.92 2.87 3.61
C GLY A 60 13.93 3.23 2.51
N THR A 61 14.16 4.35 1.84
CA THR A 61 13.29 4.95 0.82
C THR A 61 13.63 4.52 -0.62
N SER A 62 14.29 3.37 -0.79
CA SER A 62 14.69 2.86 -2.11
C SER A 62 13.48 2.59 -3.02
N TRP A 63 13.71 2.60 -4.34
CA TRP A 63 12.67 2.32 -5.33
C TRP A 63 11.98 0.97 -5.10
N GLN A 64 12.77 -0.05 -4.78
CA GLN A 64 12.32 -1.42 -4.56
C GLN A 64 11.39 -1.50 -3.34
N VAL A 65 11.74 -0.83 -2.23
CA VAL A 65 10.89 -0.78 -1.04
C VAL A 65 9.55 -0.14 -1.37
N ARG A 66 9.54 0.93 -2.18
CA ARG A 66 8.29 1.61 -2.57
C ARG A 66 7.39 0.68 -3.39
N GLN A 67 7.93 -0.05 -4.36
CA GLN A 67 7.15 -1.04 -5.13
C GLN A 67 6.62 -2.15 -4.21
N LEU A 68 7.44 -2.63 -3.29
CA LEU A 68 7.04 -3.65 -2.34
C LEU A 68 5.92 -3.15 -1.41
N THR A 69 6.01 -1.93 -0.88
CA THR A 69 4.96 -1.30 -0.07
C THR A 69 3.66 -1.17 -0.85
N SER A 70 3.70 -0.80 -2.14
CA SER A 70 2.53 -0.76 -3.01
C SER A 70 1.88 -2.14 -3.15
N ILE A 71 2.68 -3.18 -3.43
CA ILE A 71 2.20 -4.56 -3.56
C ILE A 71 1.59 -5.06 -2.24
N CYS A 72 2.25 -4.81 -1.10
CA CYS A 72 1.74 -5.18 0.21
C CYS A 72 0.41 -4.48 0.52
N THR A 73 0.28 -3.20 0.18
CA THR A 73 -0.97 -2.43 0.36
C THR A 73 -2.09 -3.03 -0.49
N MET A 74 -1.81 -3.33 -1.76
CA MET A 74 -2.78 -3.99 -2.65
C MET A 74 -3.19 -5.36 -2.11
N GLY A 75 -2.24 -6.15 -1.60
CA GLY A 75 -2.52 -7.44 -0.98
C GLY A 75 -3.47 -7.34 0.20
N GLN A 76 -3.32 -6.33 1.07
CA GLN A 76 -4.25 -6.10 2.18
C GLN A 76 -5.67 -5.75 1.69
N VAL A 77 -5.80 -4.90 0.67
CA VAL A 77 -7.12 -4.56 0.13
C VAL A 77 -7.77 -5.75 -0.57
N MET A 78 -6.99 -6.63 -1.20
CA MET A 78 -7.51 -7.89 -1.75
C MET A 78 -8.05 -8.82 -0.67
N LEU A 79 -7.45 -8.84 0.54
CA LEU A 79 -8.02 -9.56 1.68
C LEU A 79 -9.35 -8.95 2.14
N LEU A 80 -9.50 -7.63 2.11
CA LEU A 80 -10.80 -6.98 2.40
C LEU A 80 -11.85 -7.37 1.37
N LEU A 81 -11.49 -7.39 0.08
CA LEU A 81 -12.39 -7.85 -0.99
C LEU A 81 -12.84 -9.29 -0.79
N TYR A 82 -11.96 -10.14 -0.28
CA TYR A 82 -12.29 -11.53 0.05
C TYR A 82 -13.30 -11.62 1.20
N ILE A 83 -13.11 -10.85 2.27
CA ILE A 83 -14.04 -10.81 3.42
C ILE A 83 -15.44 -10.38 2.96
N TYR A 84 -15.54 -9.35 2.14
CA TYR A 84 -16.82 -8.80 1.65
C TYR A 84 -17.34 -9.47 0.38
N SER A 85 -16.81 -10.64 0.01
CA SER A 85 -17.27 -11.35 -1.19
C SER A 85 -18.74 -11.75 -1.06
N GLY A 86 -19.59 -11.20 -1.93
CA GLY A 86 -21.04 -11.43 -1.90
C GLY A 86 -21.82 -10.47 -1.00
N HIS A 87 -21.17 -9.47 -0.38
CA HIS A 87 -21.82 -8.41 0.38
C HIS A 87 -22.09 -7.19 -0.53
N ASP A 88 -23.18 -6.45 -0.27
CA ASP A 88 -23.53 -5.22 -1.00
C ASP A 88 -22.41 -4.17 -1.04
N TYR A 89 -21.56 -4.10 0.00
CA TYR A 89 -20.42 -3.17 0.07
C TYR A 89 -19.22 -3.57 -0.81
N GLN A 90 -19.30 -4.71 -1.52
CA GLN A 90 -18.20 -5.19 -2.35
C GLN A 90 -17.80 -4.19 -3.43
N VAL A 91 -18.76 -3.46 -4.03
CA VAL A 91 -18.47 -2.43 -5.05
C VAL A 91 -17.62 -1.29 -4.48
N ASP A 92 -17.93 -0.85 -3.26
CA ASP A 92 -17.19 0.23 -2.60
C ASP A 92 -15.74 -0.18 -2.32
N ILE A 93 -15.53 -1.43 -1.89
CA ILE A 93 -14.18 -1.96 -1.65
C ILE A 93 -13.41 -2.16 -2.95
N HIS A 94 -14.08 -2.52 -4.06
CA HIS A 94 -13.42 -2.54 -5.38
C HIS A 94 -12.94 -1.14 -5.79
N MET A 95 -13.74 -0.10 -5.54
CA MET A 95 -13.32 1.27 -5.78
C MET A 95 -12.14 1.68 -4.88
N TYR A 96 -12.16 1.25 -3.61
CA TYR A 96 -11.06 1.44 -2.68
C TYR A 96 -9.74 0.78 -3.14
N PHE A 97 -9.82 -0.43 -3.72
CA PHE A 97 -8.67 -1.09 -4.34
C PHE A 97 -8.03 -0.22 -5.42
N PHE A 98 -8.84 0.33 -6.34
CA PHE A 98 -8.33 1.21 -7.39
C PHE A 98 -7.79 2.53 -6.84
N ALA A 99 -8.43 3.11 -5.83
CA ALA A 99 -7.94 4.32 -5.17
C ALA A 99 -6.57 4.10 -4.52
N MET A 100 -6.40 2.97 -3.83
CA MET A 100 -5.12 2.61 -3.22
C MET A 100 -4.05 2.34 -4.26
N LEU A 101 -4.36 1.59 -5.31
CA LEU A 101 -3.46 1.34 -6.45
C LEU A 101 -3.01 2.67 -7.06
N LEU A 102 -3.93 3.56 -7.41
CA LEU A 102 -3.63 4.87 -7.98
C LEU A 102 -2.75 5.71 -7.05
N SER A 103 -3.09 5.79 -5.77
CA SER A 103 -2.33 6.58 -4.79
C SER A 103 -0.88 6.12 -4.64
N MET A 104 -0.67 4.81 -4.66
CA MET A 104 0.66 4.21 -4.50
C MET A 104 1.48 4.31 -5.80
N GLN A 105 0.84 4.25 -6.97
CA GLN A 105 1.51 4.40 -8.27
C GLN A 105 1.82 5.85 -8.63
N ALA A 106 0.94 6.79 -8.28
CA ALA A 106 1.16 8.22 -8.50
C ALA A 106 2.48 8.69 -7.88
N HIS A 107 2.83 8.17 -6.71
CA HIS A 107 4.11 8.45 -6.07
C HIS A 107 5.32 8.04 -6.95
N GLY A 108 5.21 6.98 -7.76
CA GLY A 108 6.26 6.54 -8.68
C GLY A 108 6.36 7.40 -9.95
N LEU A 109 5.23 7.87 -10.48
CA LEU A 109 5.14 8.59 -11.75
C LEU A 109 5.84 9.96 -11.74
N ASP A 110 5.82 10.67 -10.61
CA ASP A 110 6.44 11.99 -10.48
C ASP A 110 7.93 11.99 -10.86
N ILE A 111 8.61 10.85 -10.66
CA ILE A 111 10.05 10.72 -10.87
C ILE A 111 10.37 10.39 -12.34
N GLU A 112 9.59 9.51 -12.98
CA GLU A 112 9.82 9.20 -14.40
C GLU A 112 9.48 10.39 -15.28
N VAL A 113 8.39 11.11 -14.98
CA VAL A 113 8.03 12.33 -15.70
C VAL A 113 9.07 13.43 -15.45
N ALA A 114 9.54 13.63 -14.22
CA ALA A 114 10.60 14.60 -13.94
C ALA A 114 11.93 14.24 -14.63
N ALA A 115 12.31 12.96 -14.65
CA ALA A 115 13.51 12.48 -15.32
C ALA A 115 13.40 12.61 -16.84
N PHE A 116 12.23 12.32 -17.42
CA PHE A 116 11.93 12.53 -18.83
C PHE A 116 12.02 14.01 -19.21
N LEU A 117 11.39 14.89 -18.43
CA LEU A 117 11.43 16.34 -18.66
C LEU A 117 12.84 16.93 -18.51
N GLN A 118 13.67 16.39 -17.61
CA GLN A 118 15.09 16.77 -17.52
C GLN A 118 15.87 16.35 -18.75
N ARG A 119 15.65 15.13 -19.29
CA ARG A 119 16.29 14.68 -20.53
C ARG A 119 15.87 15.52 -21.73
N VAL A 120 14.60 15.90 -21.82
CA VAL A 120 14.08 16.78 -22.87
C VAL A 120 14.64 18.20 -22.76
N ARG A 121 14.84 18.74 -21.55
CA ARG A 121 15.46 20.06 -21.36
C ARG A 121 16.97 20.10 -21.62
N ALA A 122 17.64 18.96 -21.56
CA ALA A 122 19.09 18.84 -21.78
C ALA A 122 19.45 18.52 -23.25
N ALA A 123 18.45 18.31 -24.11
CA ALA A 123 18.55 18.11 -25.55
C ALA A 123 18.20 19.41 -26.29
#